data_AF-A0A351QRV8-F1
#
_entry.id   AF-A0A351QRV8-F1
#
_cell.length_a   1.000
_cell.length_b   1.000
_cell.length_c   1.000
_cell.angle_alpha   90.00
_cell.angle_beta   90.00
_cell.angle_gamma   90.00
#
_symmetry.space_group_name_H-M   'P 1'
#
loop_
_entity.id
_entity.type
_entity.pdbx_description
1 polymer ?
#
loop_
_entity_poly.entity_id
_entity_poly.type
_entity_poly.pdbx_seq_one_letter_code
_entity_poly.pdbx_strand_id
1 'polypeptide(L)' 'EYERDIKSGFNISVPKNYFPSDDSSQEIDLDWSSNSQRLFSNWVRECLVKS' A
#
# COMPACT_ATOMS: atom_id res chain seq x y z
N GLU A 1 -2.43 1.33 9.36
CA GLU A 1 -2.95 2.66 9.77
C GLU A 1 -4.40 2.58 10.20
N TYR A 2 -5.31 2.14 9.33
CA TYR A 2 -6.73 1.92 9.64
C TYR A 2 -6.97 1.23 11.00
N GLU A 3 -6.37 0.06 11.25
CA GLU A 3 -6.53 -0.66 12.52
C GLU A 3 -6.04 0.13 13.75
N ARG A 4 -4.95 0.89 13.61
CA ARG A 4 -4.41 1.72 14.70
C ARG A 4 -5.43 2.79 15.07
N ASP A 5 -6.00 3.44 14.06
CA ASP A 5 -6.92 4.56 14.26
C ASP A 5 -8.28 4.09 14.81
N ILE A 6 -8.78 2.93 14.37
CA ILE A 6 -9.95 2.27 14.98
C ILE A 6 -9.69 1.91 16.44
N LYS A 7 -8.50 1.37 16.77
CA LYS A 7 -8.11 1.06 18.17
C LYS A 7 -8.01 2.31 19.04
N SER A 8 -7.69 3.46 18.45
CA SER A 8 -7.68 4.76 19.14
C SER A 8 -9.08 5.40 19.26
N GLY A 9 -10.14 4.75 18.75
CA GLY A 9 -11.52 5.22 18.86
C GLY A 9 -11.91 6.28 17.82
N PHE A 10 -11.10 6.48 16.77
CA PHE A 10 -11.45 7.39 15.69
C PHE A 10 -12.55 6.79 14.81
N ASN A 11 -13.54 7.60 14.45
CA ASN A 11 -14.57 7.24 13.49
C ASN A 11 -14.08 7.54 12.06
N ILE A 12 -13.41 6.57 11.45
CA ILE A 12 -12.88 6.66 10.08
C ILE A 12 -13.48 5.58 9.19
N SER A 13 -13.59 5.86 7.89
CA SER A 13 -14.03 4.88 6.91
C SER A 13 -12.92 3.90 6.52
N VAL A 14 -13.31 2.72 6.04
CA VAL A 14 -12.39 1.75 5.44
C VAL A 14 -11.65 2.40 4.26
N PRO A 15 -10.34 2.16 4.09
CA PRO A 15 -9.60 2.69 2.95
C PRO A 15 -10.14 2.14 1.63
N LYS A 16 -10.37 3.04 0.66
CA LYS A 16 -10.94 2.68 -0.64
C LYS A 16 -9.99 1.81 -1.45
N ASN A 17 -10.53 0.78 -2.11
CA ASN A 17 -9.80 -0.12 -3.02
C ASN A 17 -8.56 -0.76 -2.37
N TYR A 18 -8.60 -1.00 -1.06
CA TYR A 18 -7.49 -1.59 -0.33
C TYR A 18 -7.84 -2.99 0.16
N PHE A 19 -8.98 -3.13 0.82
CA PHE A 19 -9.50 -4.44 1.22
C PHE A 19 -10.53 -4.93 0.19
N PRO A 20 -10.53 -6.22 -0.16
CA PRO A 20 -11.56 -6.79 -1.01
C PRO A 20 -12.96 -6.52 -0.42
N SER A 21 -13.86 -5.98 -1.24
CA SER A 21 -15.24 -5.64 -0.84
C SER A 21 -15.34 -4.76 0.42
N ASP A 22 -14.35 -3.90 0.69
CA ASP A 22 -14.23 -3.06 1.89
C ASP A 22 -14.22 -3.87 3.22
N ASP A 23 -13.84 -5.15 3.18
CA ASP A 23 -13.78 -6.02 4.36
C ASP A 23 -12.34 -6.14 4.90
N SER A 24 -12.05 -5.43 6.01
CA SER A 24 -10.72 -5.42 6.62
C SER A 24 -10.27 -6.73 7.27
N SER A 25 -11.12 -7.77 7.29
CA SER A 25 -10.73 -9.11 7.75
C SER A 25 -10.15 -9.99 6.64
N GLN A 26 -10.32 -9.57 5.38
CA GLN A 26 -9.82 -10.31 4.22
C GLN A 26 -8.36 -9.97 3.92
N GLU A 27 -7.68 -10.89 3.24
CA GLU A 27 -6.34 -10.66 2.73
C GLU A 27 -6.35 -9.56 1.65
N ILE A 28 -5.32 -8.72 1.63
CA ILE A 28 -5.22 -7.57 0.74
C ILE A 28 -4.64 -7.98 -0.62
N ASP A 29 -5.25 -7.49 -1.70
CA ASP A 29 -4.68 -7.58 -3.03
C ASP A 29 -3.63 -6.47 -3.25
N LEU A 30 -2.35 -6.86 -3.35
CA LEU A 30 -1.23 -5.92 -3.48
C LEU A 30 -0.99 -5.45 -4.93
N ASP A 31 -2.01 -4.87 -5.57
CA ASP A 31 -1.99 -4.45 -6.99
C ASP A 31 -0.88 -3.44 -7.34
N TRP A 32 -0.42 -2.67 -6.36
CA TRP A 32 0.63 -1.66 -6.52
C TRP A 32 2.06 -2.21 -6.39
N SER A 33 2.22 -3.45 -5.90
CA SER A 33 3.53 -4.04 -5.57
C SER A 33 4.47 -4.13 -6.78
N SER A 34 3.97 -4.58 -7.93
CA SER A 34 4.75 -4.70 -9.17
C SER A 34 5.27 -3.34 -9.64
N ASN A 35 4.42 -2.31 -9.61
CA ASN A 35 4.81 -0.96 -9.99
C ASN A 35 5.84 -0.36 -9.02
N SER A 36 5.72 -0.64 -7.72
CA SER A 36 6.71 -0.24 -6.71
C SER A 36 8.09 -0.87 -6.97
N GLN A 37 8.13 -2.17 -7.24
CA GLN A 37 9.38 -2.86 -7.59
C GLN A 37 10.04 -2.28 -8.84
N ARG A 38 9.25 -1.96 -9.88
CA ARG A 38 9.74 -1.33 -11.12
C ARG A 38 10.29 0.07 -10.85
N LEU A 39 9.59 0.88 -10.07
CA LEU A 39 10.04 2.22 -9.70
C LEU A 39 11.40 2.17 -8.98
N PHE A 40 11.52 1.34 -7.94
CA PHE A 40 12.77 1.21 -7.18
C PHE A 40 13.92 0.71 -8.06
N SER A 41 13.66 -0.33 -8.87
CA SER A 41 14.66 -0.90 -9.78
C SER A 41 15.15 0.11 -10.81
N ASN A 42 14.24 0.91 -11.37
CA ASN A 42 14.59 1.97 -12.33
C ASN A 42 15.39 3.08 -11.63
N TRP A 43 14.97 3.50 -10.44
CA TRP A 43 15.66 4.53 -9.69
C TRP A 43 17.10 4.13 -9.37
N VAL A 44 17.34 2.93 -8.84
CA VAL A 44 18.71 2.44 -8.58
C VAL A 44 19.53 2.43 -9.87
N ARG A 45 18.95 1.92 -10.97
CA ARG A 45 19.65 1.83 -12.25
C ARG A 45 20.05 3.20 -12.81
N GLU A 46 19.12 4.14 -12.85
CA GLU A 46 19.32 5.42 -13.53
C GLU A 46 20.00 6.46 -12.62
N CYS A 47 19.78 6.42 -11.30
CA CYS A 47 20.30 7.44 -10.39
C CYS A 47 21.56 7.02 -9.62
N LEU A 48 21.86 5.72 -9.46
CA LEU A 48 23.00 5.25 -8.67
C LEU A 48 24.04 4.47 -9.49
N VAL A 49 23.60 3.70 -10.50
CA VAL A 49 24.52 2.85 -11.29
C VAL A 49 25.05 3.58 -12.52
N LYS A 50 24.20 4.37 -13.19
CA LYS A 50 24.56 5.14 -14.39
C LYS A 50 25.04 6.57 -14.09
N SER A 51 25.15 6.94 -12.81
CA SER A 51 25.64 8.25 -12.35
C SER A 51 27.16 8.33 -12.33
#